data_AF-A0A3R8ZJT6-F1
#
_entry.id   AF-A0A3R8ZJT6-F1
#
_cell.length_a   1.000
_cell.length_b   1.000
_cell.length_c   1.000
_cell.angle_alpha   90.00
_cell.angle_beta   90.00
_cell.angle_gamma   90.00
#
_symmetry.space_group_name_H-M   'P 1'
#
loop_
_entity.id
_entity.type
_entity.pdbx_description
1 polymer ?
#
loop_
_entity_poly.entity_id
_entity_poly.type
_entity_poly.pdbx_seq_one_letter_code
_entity_poly.pdbx_strand_id
1 'polypeptide(L)'
;MNTAAAESEPFVTRVGEIRFDDAARLLATHDLRLHRVDDGAAIPGSYWGEPEAGIIGSDVYVRDDTPVHSMLHEACHLIVLPPERRALVHTDATDSVPEEDATCYLQIVLAGQLPGVGSDRLMADMDAWGYTYRLGSTRAWFEQDAEDAKAWLIERGLLPDR
;
A
#
# COMPACT_ATOMS: atom_id res chain seq x y z
N MET A 1 14.45 -15.98 -32.51
CA MET A 1 13.14 -15.41 -32.13
C MET A 1 12.74 -16.11 -30.86
N ASN A 2 13.05 -15.53 -29.71
CA ASN A 2 12.65 -16.08 -28.41
C ASN A 2 11.41 -15.30 -27.99
N THR A 3 10.23 -15.89 -28.17
CA THR A 3 8.99 -15.36 -27.64
C THR A 3 9.11 -15.44 -26.12
N ALA A 4 9.39 -14.32 -25.46
CA ALA A 4 9.17 -14.22 -24.03
C ALA A 4 7.71 -14.60 -23.81
N ALA A 5 7.47 -15.66 -23.03
CA ALA A 5 6.15 -15.91 -22.51
C ALA A 5 5.73 -14.62 -21.81
N ALA A 6 4.58 -14.06 -22.17
CA ALA A 6 3.99 -13.01 -21.35
C ALA A 6 3.81 -13.64 -19.96
N GLU A 7 4.67 -13.24 -19.02
CA GLU A 7 4.45 -13.55 -17.61
C GLU A 7 3.05 -13.05 -17.31
N SER A 8 2.18 -13.99 -16.92
CA SER A 8 0.80 -13.64 -16.59
C SER A 8 0.90 -12.69 -15.41
N GLU A 9 0.27 -11.51 -15.53
CA GLU A 9 0.21 -10.58 -14.39
C GLU A 9 -0.24 -11.36 -13.14
N PRO A 10 0.44 -11.18 -12.00
CA PRO A 10 0.06 -11.86 -10.78
C PRO A 10 -1.40 -11.53 -10.45
N PHE A 11 -2.17 -12.56 -10.11
CA PHE A 11 -3.57 -12.40 -9.76
C PHE A 11 -3.67 -11.79 -8.37
N VAL A 12 -3.78 -10.47 -8.31
CA VAL A 12 -3.93 -9.66 -7.08
C VAL A 12 -5.26 -8.93 -7.09
N THR A 13 -5.81 -8.64 -5.91
CA THR A 13 -7.05 -7.87 -5.78
C THR A 13 -6.84 -6.45 -6.30
N ARG A 14 -7.72 -5.99 -7.19
CA ARG A 14 -7.68 -4.66 -7.81
C ARG A 14 -8.70 -3.72 -7.21
N VAL A 15 -8.45 -2.41 -7.30
CA VAL A 15 -9.33 -1.37 -6.78
C VAL A 15 -10.74 -1.45 -7.40
N GLY A 16 -10.87 -1.86 -8.67
CA GLY A 16 -12.16 -2.09 -9.33
C GLY A 16 -13.00 -3.22 -8.73
N GLU A 17 -12.40 -4.12 -7.95
CA GLU A 17 -13.06 -5.29 -7.35
C GLU A 17 -13.60 -5.03 -5.94
N ILE A 18 -13.25 -3.87 -5.35
CA ILE A 18 -13.70 -3.45 -4.02
C ILE A 18 -14.67 -2.27 -4.11
N ARG A 19 -15.35 -1.96 -2.99
CA ARG A 19 -16.16 -0.75 -2.90
C ARG A 19 -15.25 0.46 -2.70
N PHE A 20 -15.11 1.29 -3.73
CA PHE A 20 -14.27 2.48 -3.68
C PHE A 20 -14.55 3.39 -2.47
N ASP A 21 -15.82 3.60 -2.12
CA ASP A 21 -16.21 4.42 -0.96
C ASP A 21 -15.69 3.89 0.38
N ASP A 22 -15.49 2.58 0.52
CA ASP A 22 -14.95 2.00 1.74
C ASP A 22 -13.45 2.27 1.84
N ALA A 23 -12.71 2.16 0.73
CA ALA A 23 -11.30 2.55 0.65
C ALA A 23 -11.12 4.06 0.88
N ALA A 24 -11.94 4.90 0.24
CA ALA A 24 -11.89 6.35 0.42
C ALA A 24 -12.19 6.75 1.87
N ARG A 25 -13.15 6.10 2.53
CA ARG A 25 -13.46 6.35 3.94
C ARG A 25 -12.32 5.94 4.86
N LEU A 26 -11.68 4.80 4.59
CA LEU A 26 -10.51 4.34 5.35
C LEU A 26 -9.35 5.34 5.22
N LEU A 27 -9.02 5.79 4.01
CA LEU A 27 -7.95 6.77 3.81
C LEU A 27 -8.27 8.13 4.46
N ALA A 28 -9.55 8.54 4.43
CA ALA A 28 -9.99 9.78 5.06
C ALA A 28 -9.82 9.79 6.59
N THR A 29 -9.81 8.64 7.29
CA THR A 29 -9.51 8.62 8.73
C THR A 29 -8.06 8.96 9.06
N HIS A 30 -7.20 9.04 8.04
CA HIS A 30 -5.78 9.40 8.14
C HIS A 30 -5.45 10.73 7.45
N ASP A 31 -6.47 11.56 7.19
CA ASP A 31 -6.36 12.85 6.48
C ASP A 31 -5.85 12.72 5.03
N LEU A 32 -6.06 11.57 4.39
CA LEU A 32 -5.73 11.33 2.98
C LEU A 32 -6.96 11.41 2.09
N ARG A 33 -6.73 11.74 0.81
CA ARG A 33 -7.78 11.80 -0.23
C ARG A 33 -7.50 10.76 -1.31
N LEU A 34 -8.45 9.86 -1.52
CA LEU A 34 -8.37 8.86 -2.59
C LEU A 34 -9.04 9.39 -3.86
N HIS A 35 -8.31 9.39 -4.97
CA HIS A 35 -8.77 9.83 -6.28
C HIS A 35 -8.76 8.65 -7.23
N ARG A 36 -9.90 8.42 -7.88
CA ARG A 36 -9.99 7.50 -9.00
C ARG A 36 -9.73 8.26 -10.29
N VAL A 37 -8.80 7.77 -11.11
CA VAL A 37 -8.57 8.27 -12.48
C VAL A 37 -9.31 7.40 -13.48
N ASP A 38 -9.58 7.97 -14.66
CA ASP A 38 -10.26 7.25 -15.75
C ASP A 38 -9.43 6.08 -16.27
N ASP A 39 -10.11 5.06 -16.80
CA ASP A 39 -9.46 3.94 -17.47
C ASP A 39 -8.59 4.43 -18.65
N GLY A 40 -7.35 3.93 -18.72
CA GLY A 40 -6.37 4.34 -19.72
C GLY A 40 -5.76 5.74 -19.52
N ALA A 41 -6.19 6.49 -18.51
CA ALA A 41 -5.50 7.71 -18.10
C ALA A 41 -4.26 7.37 -17.26
N ALA A 42 -3.24 8.23 -17.34
CA ALA A 42 -2.05 8.05 -16.53
C ALA A 42 -2.33 8.27 -15.04
N ILE A 43 -1.68 7.49 -14.17
CA ILE A 43 -1.82 7.63 -12.71
C ILE A 43 -0.82 8.69 -12.21
N PRO A 44 -1.27 9.87 -11.74
CA PRO A 44 -0.36 10.92 -11.26
C PRO A 44 0.45 10.47 -10.05
N GLY A 45 1.74 10.80 -10.05
CA GLY A 45 2.61 10.53 -8.90
C GLY A 45 2.98 9.06 -8.70
N SER A 46 2.72 8.18 -9.68
CA SER A 46 3.16 6.77 -9.62
C SER A 46 4.68 6.68 -9.76
N TYR A 47 5.35 6.07 -8.79
CA TYR A 47 6.82 5.94 -8.77
C TYR A 47 7.31 4.80 -9.66
N TRP A 48 6.70 3.62 -9.51
CA TRP A 48 7.05 2.40 -10.25
C TRP A 48 6.37 2.31 -11.62
N GLY A 49 5.42 3.21 -11.90
CA GLY A 49 4.63 3.22 -13.13
C GLY A 49 3.35 2.41 -13.01
N GLU A 50 2.53 2.47 -14.06
CA GLU A 50 1.21 1.85 -14.05
C GLU A 50 1.29 0.31 -14.08
N PRO A 51 0.41 -0.40 -13.36
CA PRO A 51 -0.83 0.09 -12.73
C PRO A 51 -0.68 0.54 -11.27
N GLU A 52 0.55 0.71 -10.76
CA GLU A 52 0.77 1.06 -9.35
C GLU A 52 0.25 2.47 -9.01
N ALA A 53 -0.28 2.60 -7.80
CA ALA A 53 -0.82 3.83 -7.27
C ALA A 53 0.23 4.94 -7.26
N GLY A 54 -0.24 6.18 -7.20
CA GLY A 54 0.64 7.34 -7.11
C GLY A 54 0.24 8.29 -6.01
N ILE A 55 1.21 9.07 -5.51
CA ILE A 55 1.00 10.02 -4.41
C ILE A 55 1.54 11.40 -4.73
N ILE A 56 0.75 12.41 -4.37
CA ILE A 56 1.16 13.82 -4.41
C ILE A 56 0.56 14.49 -3.17
N GLY A 57 1.40 15.04 -2.30
CA GLY A 57 0.94 15.69 -1.08
C GLY A 57 0.19 14.73 -0.14
N SER A 58 -1.13 14.89 -0.03
CA SER A 58 -2.01 14.00 0.76
C SER A 58 -3.04 13.26 -0.12
N ASP A 59 -2.78 13.24 -1.42
CA ASP A 59 -3.64 12.68 -2.43
C ASP A 59 -3.04 11.37 -2.94
N VAL A 60 -3.85 10.31 -2.92
CA VAL A 60 -3.53 8.98 -3.45
C VAL A 60 -4.35 8.79 -4.73
N TYR A 61 -3.68 8.48 -5.83
CA TYR A 61 -4.29 8.29 -7.14
C TYR A 61 -4.26 6.82 -7.53
N VAL A 62 -5.42 6.31 -7.97
CA VAL A 62 -5.60 4.93 -8.38
C VAL A 62 -6.47 4.84 -9.63
N ARG A 63 -6.30 3.76 -10.39
CA ARG A 63 -7.19 3.34 -11.48
C ARG A 63 -7.84 2.00 -11.11
N ASP A 64 -8.84 1.55 -11.86
CA ASP A 64 -9.57 0.32 -11.53
C ASP A 64 -8.69 -0.93 -11.58
N ASP A 65 -7.63 -0.92 -12.38
CA ASP A 65 -6.63 -1.98 -12.47
C ASP A 65 -5.51 -1.86 -11.42
N THR A 66 -5.46 -0.78 -10.63
CA THR A 66 -4.47 -0.62 -9.56
C THR A 66 -4.63 -1.72 -8.50
N PRO A 67 -3.56 -2.44 -8.14
CA PRO A 67 -3.60 -3.39 -7.03
C PRO A 67 -3.93 -2.71 -5.70
N VAL A 68 -4.77 -3.34 -4.89
CA VAL A 68 -5.16 -2.82 -3.57
C VAL A 68 -3.95 -2.70 -2.64
N HIS A 69 -2.99 -3.64 -2.70
CA HIS A 69 -1.75 -3.52 -1.93
C HIS A 69 -0.93 -2.30 -2.34
N SER A 70 -0.88 -1.96 -3.63
CA SER A 70 -0.18 -0.76 -4.10
C SER A 70 -0.86 0.52 -3.58
N MET A 71 -2.19 0.61 -3.66
CA MET A 71 -2.96 1.72 -3.06
C MET A 71 -2.67 1.89 -1.56
N LEU A 72 -2.69 0.78 -0.80
CA LEU A 72 -2.46 0.83 0.64
C LEU A 72 -1.01 1.11 0.99
N HIS A 73 -0.05 0.59 0.23
CA HIS A 73 1.38 0.84 0.41
C HIS A 73 1.69 2.34 0.27
N GLU A 74 1.27 2.94 -0.84
CA GLU A 74 1.42 4.36 -1.11
C GLU A 74 0.70 5.24 -0.08
N ALA A 75 -0.52 4.85 0.34
CA ALA A 75 -1.19 5.54 1.44
C ALA A 75 -0.41 5.44 2.76
N CYS A 76 0.16 4.28 3.07
CA CYS A 76 0.93 4.07 4.29
C CYS A 76 2.21 4.90 4.32
N HIS A 77 2.89 5.10 3.17
CA HIS A 77 4.01 6.04 3.07
C HIS A 77 3.62 7.44 3.54
N LEU A 78 2.46 7.93 3.12
CA LEU A 78 1.97 9.23 3.59
C LEU A 78 1.64 9.18 5.09
N ILE A 79 1.06 8.08 5.60
CA ILE A 79 0.67 7.97 7.02
C ILE A 79 1.89 7.97 7.95
N VAL A 80 2.95 7.23 7.62
CA VAL A 80 4.17 7.13 8.44
C VAL A 80 4.97 8.43 8.47
N LEU A 81 4.78 9.32 7.48
CA LEU A 81 5.34 10.66 7.48
C LEU A 81 4.56 11.62 8.41
N PRO A 82 5.28 12.48 9.15
CA PRO A 82 4.67 13.63 9.82
C PRO A 82 3.87 14.50 8.83
N PRO A 83 2.73 15.08 9.24
CA PRO A 83 1.87 15.86 8.34
C PRO A 83 2.59 16.97 7.57
N GLU A 84 3.56 17.65 8.19
CA GLU A 84 4.37 18.70 7.57
C GLU A 84 5.27 18.20 6.44
N ARG A 85 5.68 16.92 6.46
CA ARG A 85 6.47 16.30 5.39
C ARG A 85 5.60 15.84 4.22
N ARG A 86 4.34 15.43 4.48
CA ARG A 86 3.41 14.96 3.44
C ARG A 86 3.24 15.98 2.32
N ALA A 87 3.10 17.27 2.67
CA ALA A 87 2.90 18.34 1.69
C ALA A 87 4.07 18.52 0.69
N LEU A 88 5.25 17.98 0.99
CA LEU A 88 6.43 18.02 0.13
C LEU A 88 6.59 16.76 -0.74
N VAL A 89 5.78 15.74 -0.52
CA VAL A 89 5.82 14.48 -1.27
C VAL A 89 5.30 14.70 -2.68
N HIS A 90 6.11 14.28 -3.66
CA HIS A 90 5.72 14.19 -5.05
C HIS A 90 6.37 12.93 -5.62
N THR A 91 5.60 11.85 -5.71
CA THR A 91 6.03 10.53 -6.22
C THR A 91 6.95 9.73 -5.28
N ASP A 92 7.97 10.34 -4.68
CA ASP A 92 8.90 9.68 -3.77
C ASP A 92 8.63 10.11 -2.32
N ALA A 93 8.45 9.14 -1.42
CA ALA A 93 8.08 9.39 -0.02
C ALA A 93 9.27 9.26 0.94
N THR A 94 10.13 8.25 0.77
CA THR A 94 11.22 7.96 1.70
C THR A 94 12.25 6.97 1.16
N ASP A 95 13.48 7.06 1.69
CA ASP A 95 14.56 6.09 1.52
C ASP A 95 14.92 5.38 2.84
N SER A 96 14.08 5.54 3.87
CA SER A 96 14.31 5.09 5.24
C SER A 96 13.76 3.67 5.46
N VAL A 97 14.66 2.70 5.72
CA VAL A 97 14.28 1.30 6.00
C VAL A 97 13.23 1.17 7.12
N PRO A 98 13.33 1.86 8.27
CA PRO A 98 12.27 1.82 9.28
C PRO A 98 10.91 2.33 8.80
N GLU A 99 10.88 3.34 7.92
CA GLU A 99 9.63 3.87 7.37
C GLU A 99 9.04 2.89 6.33
N GLU A 100 9.87 2.21 5.54
CA GLU A 100 9.48 1.14 4.62
C GLU A 100 8.87 -0.06 5.36
N ASP A 101 9.55 -0.56 6.40
CA ASP A 101 9.06 -1.69 7.19
C ASP A 101 7.74 -1.34 7.90
N ALA A 102 7.65 -0.11 8.45
CA ALA A 102 6.42 0.40 9.05
C ALA A 102 5.28 0.53 8.02
N THR A 103 5.58 0.98 6.79
CA THR A 103 4.63 1.05 5.67
C THR A 103 4.11 -0.34 5.33
N CYS A 104 5.01 -1.33 5.20
CA CYS A 104 4.65 -2.72 4.95
C CYS A 104 3.77 -3.31 6.06
N TYR A 105 4.03 -2.97 7.31
CA TYR A 105 3.25 -3.49 8.42
C TYR A 105 1.86 -2.85 8.44
N LEU A 106 1.81 -1.52 8.28
CA LEU A 106 0.58 -0.75 8.36
C LEU A 106 -0.39 -1.11 7.22
N GLN A 107 0.08 -1.37 6.00
CA GLN A 107 -0.81 -1.75 4.90
C GLN A 107 -1.60 -3.03 5.22
N ILE A 108 -0.98 -4.01 5.89
CA ILE A 108 -1.62 -5.27 6.30
C ILE A 108 -2.68 -4.99 7.39
N VAL A 109 -2.38 -4.12 8.35
CA VAL A 109 -3.32 -3.72 9.40
C VAL A 109 -4.53 -2.98 8.81
N LEU A 110 -4.30 -2.04 7.89
CA LEU A 110 -5.38 -1.28 7.24
C LEU A 110 -6.24 -2.16 6.33
N ALA A 111 -5.65 -3.12 5.61
CA ALA A 111 -6.43 -4.08 4.83
C ALA A 111 -7.39 -4.91 5.69
N GLY A 112 -7.03 -5.20 6.95
CA GLY A 112 -7.92 -5.84 7.92
C GLY A 112 -9.21 -5.05 8.21
N GLN A 113 -9.19 -3.74 7.97
CA GLN A 113 -10.33 -2.84 8.17
C GLN A 113 -11.15 -2.61 6.89
N LEU A 114 -10.67 -3.11 5.74
CA LEU A 114 -11.28 -2.89 4.43
C LEU A 114 -12.21 -4.05 4.06
N PRO A 115 -13.54 -3.83 3.96
CA PRO A 115 -14.49 -4.89 3.61
C PRO A 115 -14.17 -5.53 2.26
N GLY A 116 -14.16 -6.86 2.22
CA GLY A 116 -13.88 -7.63 1.00
C GLY A 116 -12.40 -7.89 0.70
N VAL A 117 -11.48 -7.29 1.47
CA VAL A 117 -10.03 -7.53 1.34
C VAL A 117 -9.54 -8.34 2.54
N GLY A 118 -9.33 -7.70 3.69
CA GLY A 118 -8.77 -8.35 4.88
C GLY A 118 -7.25 -8.57 4.80
N SER A 119 -6.59 -8.65 5.95
CA SER A 119 -5.14 -8.83 6.06
C SER A 119 -4.65 -10.11 5.38
N ASP A 120 -5.40 -11.22 5.52
CA ASP A 120 -5.04 -12.51 4.92
C ASP A 120 -4.96 -12.47 3.40
N ARG A 121 -5.92 -11.78 2.74
CA ARG A 121 -5.89 -11.59 1.29
C ARG A 121 -4.74 -10.70 0.89
N LEU A 122 -4.54 -9.58 1.60
CA LEU A 122 -3.48 -8.63 1.26
C LEU A 122 -2.11 -9.29 1.29
N MET A 123 -1.81 -10.07 2.34
CA MET A 123 -0.52 -10.77 2.44
C MET A 123 -0.30 -11.77 1.30
N ALA A 124 -1.36 -12.47 0.85
CA ALA A 124 -1.27 -13.36 -0.31
C ALA A 124 -1.04 -12.58 -1.62
N ASP A 125 -1.69 -11.42 -1.77
CA ASP A 125 -1.51 -10.55 -2.93
C ASP A 125 -0.10 -9.94 -2.95
N MET A 126 0.44 -9.54 -1.80
CA MET A 126 1.83 -9.08 -1.64
C MET A 126 2.83 -10.18 -2.05
N ASP A 127 2.65 -11.41 -1.57
CA ASP A 127 3.49 -12.55 -1.96
C ASP A 127 3.39 -12.83 -3.47
N ALA A 128 2.19 -12.74 -4.06
CA ALA A 128 1.97 -12.93 -5.49
C ALA A 128 2.61 -11.81 -6.34
N TRP A 129 2.62 -10.57 -5.83
CA TRP A 129 3.28 -9.43 -6.48
C TRP A 129 4.81 -9.54 -6.44
N GLY A 130 5.37 -10.29 -5.47
CA GLY A 130 6.79 -10.56 -5.34
C GLY A 130 7.47 -9.96 -4.10
N TYR A 131 6.68 -9.54 -3.10
CA TYR A 131 7.24 -9.13 -1.81
C TYR A 131 8.07 -10.27 -1.21
N THR A 132 9.28 -9.95 -0.77
CA THR A 132 10.22 -10.94 -0.26
C THR A 132 10.69 -10.53 1.12
N TYR A 133 10.47 -11.42 2.10
CA TYR A 133 10.91 -11.25 3.48
C TYR A 133 11.83 -12.39 3.91
N ARG A 134 12.58 -12.18 5.00
CA ARG A 134 13.57 -13.14 5.52
C ARG A 134 13.00 -14.54 5.76
N LEU A 135 11.75 -14.62 6.24
CA LEU A 135 11.06 -15.88 6.55
C LEU A 135 10.26 -16.46 5.36
N GLY A 136 10.38 -15.88 4.17
CA GLY A 136 9.88 -16.45 2.91
C GLY A 136 8.40 -16.22 2.59
N SER A 137 7.63 -15.56 3.46
CA SER A 137 6.28 -15.06 3.13
C SER A 137 5.95 -13.81 3.94
N THR A 138 5.06 -12.98 3.41
CA THR A 138 4.53 -11.78 4.07
C THR A 138 3.87 -12.15 5.40
N ARG A 139 3.14 -13.27 5.46
CA ARG A 139 2.53 -13.75 6.70
C ARG A 139 3.57 -14.08 7.77
N ALA A 140 4.58 -14.88 7.42
CA ALA A 140 5.59 -15.27 8.39
C ALA A 140 6.33 -14.05 8.94
N TRP A 141 6.61 -13.07 8.08
CA TRP A 141 7.17 -11.79 8.51
C TRP A 141 6.23 -11.03 9.45
N PHE A 142 4.98 -10.79 9.06
CA PHE A 142 4.02 -10.02 9.84
C PHE A 142 3.77 -10.61 11.25
N GLU A 143 3.72 -11.95 11.34
CA GLU A 143 3.43 -12.66 12.58
C GLU A 143 4.67 -12.91 13.47
N GLN A 144 5.90 -12.91 12.92
CA GLN A 144 7.09 -13.45 13.61
C GLN A 144 8.42 -12.68 13.42
N ASP A 145 8.48 -11.67 12.55
CA ASP A 145 9.73 -10.93 12.25
C ASP A 145 9.47 -9.45 11.91
N ALA A 146 8.40 -8.88 12.47
CA ALA A 146 7.97 -7.50 12.23
C ALA A 146 7.80 -6.67 13.51
N GLU A 147 8.40 -7.12 14.62
CA GLU A 147 8.31 -6.48 15.93
C GLU A 147 8.87 -5.05 15.90
N ASP A 148 9.95 -4.81 15.17
CA ASP A 148 10.57 -3.49 15.05
C ASP A 148 9.64 -2.52 14.31
N ALA A 149 9.02 -2.94 13.21
CA ALA A 149 8.04 -2.15 12.46
C ALA A 149 6.81 -1.82 13.32
N LYS A 150 6.30 -2.81 14.06
CA LYS A 150 5.19 -2.63 14.99
C LYS A 150 5.55 -1.64 16.10
N ALA A 151 6.71 -1.80 16.74
CA ALA A 151 7.16 -0.92 17.81
C ALA A 151 7.34 0.52 17.32
N TRP A 152 7.89 0.70 16.12
CA TRP A 152 8.06 2.01 15.48
C TRP A 152 6.73 2.74 15.29
N LEU A 153 5.70 2.01 14.84
CA LEU A 153 4.34 2.55 14.65
C LEU A 153 3.68 2.91 15.97
N ILE A 154 3.83 2.09 17.01
CA ILE A 154 3.30 2.36 18.36
C ILE A 154 3.96 3.59 18.98
N GLU A 155 5.29 3.72 18.89
CA GLU A 155 6.05 4.88 19.41
C GLU A 155 5.52 6.20 18.82
N ARG A 156 5.04 6.17 17.58
CA ARG A 156 4.50 7.34 16.86
C ARG A 156 2.98 7.50 16.97
N GLY A 157 2.31 6.62 17.72
CA GLY A 157 0.86 6.65 17.90
C GLY A 157 0.06 6.31 16.64
N LEU A 158 0.69 5.62 15.68
CA LEU A 158 0.04 5.17 14.44
C LEU A 158 -0.62 3.80 14.58
N LEU A 159 -0.27 3.06 15.64
CA LEU A 159 -0.97 1.86 16.09
C LEU A 159 -1.30 1.95 17.59
N PRO A 160 -2.39 1.30 18.04
CA PRO A 160 -2.65 1.17 19.46
C PRO A 160 -1.58 0.31 20.15
N ASP A 161 -1.29 0.64 21.41
CA ASP A 161 -0.33 -0.07 22.27
C ASP A 161 -0.85 -1.43 22.79
N ARG A 162 -1.99 -1.93 22.27
CA ARG A 162 -2.69 -3.13 22.75
C ARG A 162 -3.24 -3.98 21.63
#